data_AF-A0AAW9SEH0-F1
#
_entry.id   AF-A0AAW9SEH0-F1
#
_cell.length_a   1.000
_cell.length_b   1.000
_cell.length_c   1.000
_cell.angle_alpha   90.00
_cell.angle_beta   90.00
_cell.angle_gamma   90.00
#
_symmetry.space_group_name_H-M   'P 1'
#
loop_
_entity.id
_entity.type
_entity.pdbx_description
1 polymer ?
#
loop_
_entity_poly.entity_id
_entity_poly.type
_entity_poly.pdbx_seq_one_letter_code
_entity_poly.pdbx_strand_id
1 'polypeptide(L)'
;MKLLDIGVLSQQSGVAPSTLRYYEEIGLIRSVGRHGLRRQFDTQALTQLALISLGKMAGFSLGDIKGMFATDGTPQLPRAELRLRADALDEQIRDLTRLRDALRHVAECPAESHMECPKFKRLMHFASRTATRGRA
;
A
#
# COMPACT_ATOMS: atom_id res chain seq x y z
N MET A 1 0.11 31.27 -5.75
CA MET A 1 0.14 29.81 -5.98
C MET A 1 1.29 29.51 -6.92
N LYS A 2 2.15 28.53 -6.59
CA LYS A 2 3.24 28.10 -7.47
C LYS A 2 2.73 26.94 -8.30
N LEU A 3 2.77 27.08 -9.61
CA LEU A 3 2.34 26.04 -10.54
C LEU A 3 3.53 25.20 -10.98
N LEU A 4 3.29 23.90 -11.12
CA LEU A 4 4.29 22.90 -11.50
C LEU A 4 3.87 22.24 -12.80
N ASP A 5 4.79 22.16 -13.75
CA ASP A 5 4.64 21.30 -14.91
C ASP A 5 4.61 19.83 -14.49
N ILE A 6 3.90 18.99 -15.25
CA ILE A 6 3.85 17.54 -15.02
C ILE A 6 5.24 16.88 -14.90
N GLY A 7 6.25 17.40 -15.62
CA GLY A 7 7.62 16.90 -15.55
C GLY A 7 8.30 17.22 -14.23
N VAL A 8 8.07 18.43 -13.69
CA VAL A 8 8.58 18.84 -12.38
C VAL A 8 7.87 18.04 -11.29
N LEU A 9 6.54 17.90 -11.41
CA LEU A 9 5.73 17.09 -10.50
C LEU A 9 6.21 15.63 -10.48
N SER A 10 6.53 15.06 -11.64
CA SER A 10 7.08 13.72 -11.77
C SER A 10 8.43 13.56 -11.08
N GLN A 11 9.38 14.49 -11.31
CA GLN A 11 10.69 14.44 -10.65
C GLN A 11 10.59 14.55 -9.13
N GLN A 12 9.72 15.44 -8.63
CA GLN A 12 9.60 15.67 -7.19
C GLN A 12 8.81 14.59 -6.46
N SER A 13 7.79 14.01 -7.10
CA SER A 13 6.98 12.94 -6.51
C SER A 13 7.57 11.53 -6.73
N GLY A 14 8.51 11.37 -7.67
CA GLY A 14 8.99 10.07 -8.13
C GLY A 14 7.96 9.28 -8.93
N VAL A 15 6.80 9.85 -9.25
CA VAL A 15 5.73 9.20 -9.99
C VAL A 15 5.92 9.46 -11.49
N ALA A 16 5.89 8.40 -12.29
CA ALA A 16 6.05 8.51 -13.75
C ALA A 16 4.96 9.41 -14.38
N PRO A 17 5.27 10.17 -15.45
CA PRO A 17 4.30 11.06 -16.08
C PRO A 17 3.06 10.33 -16.62
N SER A 18 3.20 9.07 -17.06
CA SER A 18 2.07 8.21 -17.45
C SER A 18 1.12 7.94 -16.28
N THR A 19 1.67 7.61 -15.11
CA THR A 19 0.90 7.40 -13.89
C THR A 19 0.24 8.69 -13.41
N LEU A 20 0.91 9.85 -13.52
CA LEU A 20 0.30 11.15 -13.21
C LEU A 20 -0.90 11.45 -14.11
N ARG A 21 -0.79 11.17 -15.42
CA ARG A 21 -1.92 11.32 -16.35
C ARG A 21 -3.06 10.38 -16.01
N TYR A 22 -2.75 9.14 -15.65
CA TYR A 22 -3.75 8.17 -15.22
C TYR A 22 -4.44 8.62 -13.93
N TYR A 23 -3.70 9.10 -12.93
CA TYR A 23 -4.27 9.65 -11.69
C TYR A 23 -5.15 10.87 -11.97
N GLU A 24 -4.78 11.71 -12.91
CA GLU A 24 -5.62 12.82 -13.36
C GLU A 24 -6.91 12.31 -14.04
N GLU A 25 -6.81 11.32 -14.91
CA GLU A 25 -7.95 10.72 -15.63
C GLU A 25 -8.99 10.12 -14.68
N ILE A 26 -8.54 9.39 -13.64
CA ILE A 26 -9.43 8.82 -12.62
C ILE A 26 -9.82 9.84 -11.54
N GLY A 27 -9.35 11.09 -11.64
CA GLY A 27 -9.72 12.20 -10.75
C GLY A 27 -9.05 12.17 -9.38
N LEU A 28 -7.92 11.48 -9.22
CA LEU A 28 -7.11 11.46 -8.00
C LEU A 28 -6.21 12.69 -7.86
N ILE A 29 -5.87 13.36 -8.95
CA ILE A 29 -5.22 14.67 -8.96
C ILE A 29 -5.89 15.51 -10.04
N ARG A 30 -5.72 16.83 -10.01
CA ARG A 30 -6.31 17.72 -11.01
C ARG A 30 -5.32 18.78 -11.47
N SER A 31 -5.19 18.96 -12.78
CA SER A 31 -4.50 20.13 -13.31
C SER A 31 -5.37 21.38 -13.12
N VAL A 32 -4.73 22.48 -12.72
CA VAL A 32 -5.38 23.78 -12.53
C VAL A 32 -5.32 24.66 -13.78
N GLY A 33 -4.61 24.19 -14.81
CA GLY A 33 -4.52 24.88 -16.09
C GLY A 33 -3.48 24.26 -17.01
N ARG A 34 -3.11 25.03 -18.03
CA ARG A 34 -2.07 24.66 -18.99
C ARG A 34 -1.15 25.84 -19.27
N HIS A 35 0.11 25.54 -19.54
CA HIS A 35 1.09 26.46 -20.09
C HIS A 35 1.51 25.94 -21.47
N GLY A 36 0.85 26.45 -22.52
CA GLY A 36 0.89 25.86 -23.85
C GLY A 36 0.29 24.45 -23.87
N LEU A 37 1.06 23.45 -24.30
CA LEU A 37 0.62 22.04 -24.32
C LEU A 37 0.82 21.32 -22.97
N ARG A 38 1.51 21.94 -22.01
CA ARG A 38 1.89 21.32 -20.74
C ARG A 38 0.82 21.56 -19.68
N ARG A 39 0.46 20.50 -18.95
CA ARG A 39 -0.46 20.57 -17.79
C ARG A 39 0.26 21.20 -16.60
N GLN A 40 -0.47 22.07 -15.91
CA GLN A 40 0.00 22.78 -14.72
C GLN A 40 -0.78 22.28 -13.50
N PHE A 41 -0.05 21.96 -12.44
CA PHE A 41 -0.59 21.46 -11.17
C PHE A 41 -0.23 22.42 -10.04
N ASP A 42 -1.10 22.55 -9.04
CA ASP A 42 -0.72 23.25 -7.82
C ASP A 42 0.31 22.42 -7.03
N THR A 43 1.17 23.10 -6.27
CA THR A 43 2.03 22.47 -5.25
C THR A 43 1.32 21.49 -4.32
N GLN A 44 0.03 21.69 -4.01
CA GLN A 44 -0.77 20.74 -3.21
C GLN A 44 -0.85 19.33 -3.85
N ALA A 45 -0.70 19.22 -5.17
CA ALA A 45 -0.65 17.93 -5.84
C ALA A 45 0.49 17.04 -5.34
N LEU A 46 1.60 17.61 -4.85
CA LEU A 46 2.69 16.82 -4.24
C LEU A 46 2.23 16.16 -2.94
N THR A 47 1.53 16.90 -2.08
CA THR A 47 0.95 16.35 -0.84
C THR A 47 -0.07 15.26 -1.16
N GLN A 48 -0.91 15.48 -2.17
CA GLN A 48 -1.89 14.50 -2.63
C GLN A 48 -1.20 13.22 -3.14
N LEU A 49 -0.14 13.35 -3.94
CA LEU A 49 0.64 12.20 -4.42
C LEU A 49 1.35 11.44 -3.30
N ALA A 50 1.87 12.15 -2.29
CA ALA A 50 2.47 11.52 -1.12
C ALA A 50 1.43 10.69 -0.34
N LEU A 51 0.22 11.22 -0.17
CA LEU A 51 -0.90 10.52 0.47
C LEU A 51 -1.39 9.33 -0.34
N ILE A 52 -1.48 9.46 -1.67
CA ILE A 52 -1.79 8.33 -2.57
C ILE A 52 -0.74 7.23 -2.40
N SER A 53 0.55 7.59 -2.35
CA SER A 53 1.63 6.63 -2.12
C SER A 53 1.49 5.91 -0.78
N LEU A 54 1.26 6.66 0.30
CA LEU A 54 1.03 6.10 1.64
C LEU A 54 -0.18 5.16 1.67
N GLY A 55 -1.30 5.56 1.06
CA GLY A 55 -2.51 4.74 0.99
C GLY A 55 -2.26 3.42 0.25
N LYS A 56 -1.55 3.48 -0.88
CA LYS A 56 -1.18 2.26 -1.63
C LYS A 56 -0.26 1.35 -0.81
N MET A 57 0.72 1.90 -0.10
CA MET A 57 1.60 1.12 0.79
C MET A 57 0.82 0.48 1.94
N ALA A 58 -0.16 1.20 2.49
CA ALA A 58 -1.06 0.66 3.49
C ALA A 58 -1.98 -0.42 2.89
N GLY A 59 -2.12 -0.51 1.57
CA GLY A 59 -2.92 -1.52 0.85
C GLY A 59 -4.36 -1.10 0.59
N PHE A 60 -4.63 0.21 0.59
CA PHE A 60 -5.87 0.77 0.07
C PHE A 60 -5.89 0.72 -1.46
N SER A 61 -7.08 0.52 -2.04
CA SER A 61 -7.28 0.65 -3.47
C SER A 61 -7.27 2.12 -3.89
N LEU A 62 -7.05 2.39 -5.19
CA LEU A 62 -7.16 3.76 -5.71
C LEU A 62 -8.59 4.34 -5.54
N GLY A 63 -9.61 3.49 -5.49
CA GLY A 63 -10.99 3.88 -5.20
C GLY A 63 -11.16 4.36 -3.77
N ASP A 64 -10.64 3.60 -2.79
CA ASP A 64 -10.67 3.99 -1.37
C ASP A 64 -9.93 5.32 -1.18
N ILE A 65 -8.73 5.42 -1.74
CA ILE A 65 -7.90 6.62 -1.68
C ILE A 65 -8.63 7.82 -2.30
N LYS A 66 -9.37 7.64 -3.40
CA LYS A 66 -10.18 8.71 -3.99
C LYS A 66 -11.27 9.19 -3.05
N GLY A 67 -11.90 8.27 -2.30
CA GLY A 67 -12.87 8.60 -1.24
C GLY A 67 -12.26 9.36 -0.06
N MET A 68 -10.94 9.32 0.12
CA MET A 68 -10.21 10.05 1.16
C MET A 68 -9.85 11.50 0.78
N PHE A 69 -10.31 12.00 -0.36
CA PHE A 69 -10.11 13.39 -0.77
C PHE A 69 -11.45 14.08 -1.06
N ALA A 70 -11.54 15.33 -0.64
CA ALA A 70 -12.58 16.24 -1.07
C ALA A 70 -12.43 16.60 -2.56
N THR A 71 -13.47 17.19 -3.16
CA THR A 71 -13.47 17.59 -4.57
C THR A 71 -12.41 18.66 -4.91
N ASP A 72 -11.98 19.43 -3.91
CA ASP A 72 -10.91 20.43 -4.04
C ASP A 72 -9.50 19.86 -3.81
N GLY A 73 -9.38 18.55 -3.56
CA GLY A 73 -8.12 17.88 -3.26
C GLY A 73 -7.71 17.90 -1.78
N THR A 74 -8.54 18.49 -0.91
CA THR A 74 -8.28 18.49 0.54
C THR A 74 -8.38 17.06 1.09
N PRO A 75 -7.37 16.56 1.84
CA PRO A 75 -7.44 15.24 2.46
C PRO A 75 -8.54 15.16 3.52
N GLN A 76 -9.43 14.18 3.37
CA GLN A 76 -10.46 13.81 4.34
C GLN A 76 -10.19 12.37 4.77
N LEU A 77 -9.31 12.20 5.75
CA LEU A 77 -8.84 10.88 6.17
C LEU A 77 -9.83 10.26 7.18
N PRO A 78 -10.61 9.22 6.81
CA PRO A 78 -11.56 8.60 7.71
C PRO A 78 -10.82 7.81 8.80
N ARG A 79 -10.76 8.37 10.02
CA ARG A 79 -10.02 7.78 11.14
C ARG A 79 -10.44 6.34 11.46
N ALA A 80 -11.72 6.01 11.27
CA ALA A 80 -12.24 4.66 11.50
C ALA A 80 -11.66 3.64 10.52
N GLU A 81 -11.68 3.94 9.21
CA GLU A 81 -11.11 3.05 8.19
C GLU A 81 -9.60 2.89 8.33
N LEU A 82 -8.89 3.98 8.67
CA LEU A 82 -7.46 3.92 8.95
C LEU A 82 -7.15 3.01 10.14
N ARG A 83 -7.98 3.06 11.19
CA ARG A 83 -7.83 2.17 12.35
C ARG A 83 -8.08 0.71 11.98
N LEU A 84 -9.18 0.43 11.29
CA LEU A 84 -9.48 -0.92 10.80
C LEU A 84 -8.34 -1.47 9.93
N ARG A 85 -7.75 -0.62 9.10
CA ARG A 85 -6.61 -1.02 8.27
C ARG A 85 -5.36 -1.28 9.09
N ALA A 86 -5.07 -0.46 10.10
CA ALA A 86 -3.98 -0.71 11.03
C ALA A 86 -4.15 -2.03 11.78
N ASP A 87 -5.36 -2.31 12.28
CA ASP A 87 -5.67 -3.57 12.97
C ASP A 87 -5.47 -4.79 12.03
N ALA A 88 -5.86 -4.65 10.76
CA ALA A 88 -5.61 -5.69 9.75
C ALA A 88 -4.11 -5.89 9.44
N LEU A 89 -3.31 -4.81 9.43
CA LEU A 89 -1.86 -4.90 9.31
C LEU A 89 -1.24 -5.59 10.53
N ASP A 90 -1.74 -5.35 11.74
CA ASP A 90 -1.27 -6.03 12.96
C ASP A 90 -1.54 -7.54 12.94
N GLU A 91 -2.67 -7.98 12.37
CA GLU A 91 -2.91 -9.41 12.11
C GLU A 91 -1.90 -9.96 11.10
N GLN A 92 -1.67 -9.26 9.98
CA GLN A 92 -0.68 -9.67 8.98
C GLN A 92 0.74 -9.76 9.54
N ILE A 93 1.16 -8.80 10.36
CA ILE A 93 2.46 -8.78 11.03
C ILE A 93 2.61 -9.99 11.95
N ARG A 94 1.56 -10.34 12.71
CA ARG A 94 1.57 -11.51 13.59
C ARG A 94 1.75 -12.80 12.80
N ASP A 95 1.04 -12.96 11.70
CA ASP A 95 1.15 -14.16 10.86
C ASP A 95 2.51 -14.26 10.15
N LEU A 96 3.02 -13.14 9.60
CA LEU A 96 4.36 -13.08 9.00
C LEU A 96 5.45 -13.35 10.03
N THR A 97 5.29 -12.88 11.26
CA THR A 97 6.21 -13.15 12.37
C THR A 97 6.25 -14.63 12.71
N ARG A 98 5.09 -15.26 12.86
CA ARG A 98 5.00 -16.72 13.09
C ARG A 98 5.65 -17.51 11.97
N LEU A 99 5.41 -17.12 10.71
CA LEU A 99 6.02 -17.77 9.55
C LEU A 99 7.54 -17.59 9.51
N ARG A 100 8.04 -16.38 9.78
CA ARG A 100 9.49 -16.12 9.87
C ARG A 100 10.13 -16.99 10.96
N ASP A 101 9.54 -17.04 12.15
CA ASP A 101 10.08 -17.78 13.28
C ASP A 101 10.02 -19.30 13.04
N ALA A 102 9.02 -19.76 12.27
CA ALA A 102 8.93 -21.12 11.77
C ALA A 102 10.08 -21.46 10.81
N LEU A 103 10.33 -20.61 9.81
CA LEU A 103 11.41 -20.80 8.84
C LEU A 103 12.79 -20.80 9.51
N ARG A 104 13.03 -19.87 10.45
CA ARG A 104 14.26 -19.83 11.25
C ARG A 104 14.45 -21.12 12.05
N HIS A 105 13.39 -21.58 12.70
CA HIS A 105 13.46 -22.80 13.49
C HIS A 105 13.83 -24.03 12.66
N VAL A 106 13.33 -24.14 11.42
CA VAL A 106 13.73 -25.22 10.50
C VAL A 106 15.19 -25.10 10.12
N ALA A 107 15.64 -23.90 9.77
CA ALA A 107 17.03 -23.67 9.38
C ALA A 107 18.05 -23.97 10.49
N GLU A 108 17.66 -23.77 11.75
CA GLU A 108 18.52 -23.94 12.93
C GLU A 108 18.22 -25.24 13.70
N CYS A 109 17.41 -26.13 13.15
CA CYS A 109 16.98 -27.32 13.87
C CYS A 109 18.14 -28.32 14.02
N PRO A 110 18.52 -28.72 15.24
CA PRO A 110 19.61 -29.68 15.44
C PRO A 110 19.15 -31.15 15.23
N ALA A 111 17.89 -31.39 14.87
CA ALA A 111 17.37 -32.74 14.64
C ALA A 111 17.96 -33.32 13.34
N GLU A 112 18.37 -34.58 13.36
CA GLU A 112 18.91 -35.28 12.18
C GLU A 112 17.91 -35.34 11.02
N SER A 113 16.61 -35.29 11.34
CA SER A 113 15.53 -35.13 10.38
C SER A 113 14.51 -34.10 10.87
N HIS A 114 14.17 -33.13 10.02
CA HIS A 114 13.11 -32.15 10.31
C HIS A 114 11.76 -32.82 10.58
N MET A 115 11.53 -34.02 10.05
CA MET A 115 10.32 -34.82 10.28
C MET A 115 10.25 -35.45 11.67
N GLU A 116 11.28 -35.30 12.50
CA GLU A 116 11.25 -35.69 13.90
C GLU A 116 11.06 -34.49 14.83
N CYS A 117 11.28 -33.28 14.32
CA CYS A 117 11.10 -32.05 15.07
C CYS A 117 9.61 -31.80 15.41
N PRO A 118 9.21 -31.78 16.70
CA PRO A 118 7.82 -31.57 17.10
C PRO A 118 7.29 -30.19 16.69
N LYS A 119 8.15 -29.18 16.67
CA LYS A 119 7.79 -27.82 16.29
C LYS A 119 7.58 -27.71 14.76
N PHE A 120 8.40 -28.39 13.95
CA PHE A 120 8.17 -28.48 12.51
C PHE A 120 6.87 -29.21 12.15
N LYS A 121 6.56 -30.33 12.82
CA LYS A 121 5.28 -31.03 12.64
C LYS A 121 4.07 -30.13 12.92
N ARG A 122 4.10 -29.36 14.01
CA ARG A 122 3.02 -28.40 14.34
C ARG A 122 2.86 -27.31 13.27
N LEU A 123 3.96 -26.84 12.71
CA LEU A 123 3.95 -25.84 11.62
C LEU A 123 3.33 -26.39 10.33
N MET A 124 3.66 -27.62 9.95
CA MET A 124 3.05 -28.31 8.80
C MET A 124 1.54 -28.49 8.95
N HIS A 125 1.07 -28.84 10.15
CA HIS A 125 -0.36 -28.93 10.45
C HIS A 125 -1.07 -27.58 10.41
N PHE A 126 -0.39 -26.49 10.76
CA PHE A 126 -0.95 -25.15 10.65
C PHE A 126 -1.09 -24.72 9.19
N ALA A 127 -0.05 -24.90 8.37
CA ALA A 127 -0.04 -24.51 6.96
C ALA A 127 -1.14 -25.20 6.12
N SER A 128 -1.39 -26.48 6.39
CA SER A 128 -2.44 -27.27 5.71
C SER A 128 -3.87 -26.82 6.05
N ARG A 129 -4.10 -26.22 7.22
CA ARG A 129 -5.42 -25.69 7.64
C ARG A 129 -5.69 -24.28 7.12
N THR A 130 -4.66 -23.48 6.89
CA THR A 130 -4.83 -22.12 6.35
C THR A 130 -5.16 -22.15 4.85
N ALA A 131 -4.58 -23.10 4.11
CA ALA A 131 -4.85 -23.29 2.67
C ALA A 131 -6.31 -23.67 2.35
N THR A 132 -7.02 -24.28 3.30
CA THR A 132 -8.43 -24.70 3.13
C THR A 132 -9.44 -23.59 3.40
N ARG A 133 -9.05 -22.50 4.10
CA ARG A 133 -9.95 -21.38 4.42
C ARG A 133 -10.05 -20.29 3.33
N GLY A 134 -9.11 -20.23 2.39
CA GLY A 134 -9.09 -19.21 1.32
C GLY A 134 -9.87 -19.56 0.05
N ARG A 135 -10.72 -20.59 0.07
CA ARG A 135 -11.49 -21.09 -1.09
C ARG A 135 -13.02 -21.02 -0.92
N ALA A 136 -13.51 -20.37 0.13
CA ALA A 136 -14.94 -20.18 0.38
C ALA A 136 -15.36 -18.73 0.11
#